data_AF-A0A9D5BJ34-F1
#
_entry.id   AF-A0A9D5BJ34-F1
#
_cell.length_a   1.000
_cell.length_b   1.000
_cell.length_c   1.000
_cell.angle_alpha   90.00
_cell.angle_beta   90.00
_cell.angle_gamma   90.00
#
_symmetry.space_group_name_H-M   'P 1'
#
loop_
_entity.id
_entity.type
_entity.pdbx_description
1 polymer ?
#
loop_
_entity_poly.entity_id
_entity_poly.type
_entity_poly.pdbx_seq_one_letter_code
_entity_poly.pdbx_strand_id
1 'polypeptide(L)'
;MASSSSSNSANYDVPWVENYRPSKVVDIVGNEDAVSRLQVIARDGNMPNLILSGPPGTGKTTSILALAHELLGPNYREAVLELNASDDRGIDVVRNKIKMFAQKKVTLPPGRHKVVILDEADSMTSGAHQALRRTMEIYSNSTRFTLACNTSSKIIEPIQSRCAIVRFSRLSDQEILGRLMVVVQAEKVCLLAKIYLASYNSLPTVKRHFRIAFLKTPNENSGPNGPLHNNPKANMQWVEA
;
A
#
# COMPACT_ATOMS: atom_id res chain seq x y z
N MET A 1 4.29 -46.58 -17.79
CA MET A 1 5.24 -45.78 -16.98
C MET A 1 4.87 -44.32 -17.17
N ALA A 2 4.19 -43.72 -16.20
CA ALA A 2 3.77 -42.32 -16.24
C ALA A 2 4.88 -41.46 -15.60
N SER A 3 5.45 -40.55 -16.38
CA SER A 3 6.43 -39.57 -15.93
C SER A 3 5.73 -38.43 -15.19
N SER A 4 6.03 -38.29 -13.90
CA SER A 4 5.61 -37.19 -13.03
C SER A 4 6.31 -35.89 -13.41
N SER A 5 5.56 -34.94 -13.97
CA SER A 5 5.99 -33.57 -14.17
C SER A 5 5.82 -32.77 -12.87
N SER A 6 6.89 -32.67 -12.09
CA SER A 6 6.99 -31.76 -10.96
C SER A 6 6.97 -30.30 -11.45
N SER A 7 5.84 -29.62 -11.24
CA SER A 7 5.65 -28.21 -11.53
C SER A 7 6.53 -27.36 -10.60
N ASN A 8 7.61 -26.83 -11.15
CA ASN A 8 8.53 -25.94 -10.46
C ASN A 8 7.86 -24.56 -10.28
N SER A 9 7.22 -24.34 -9.13
CA SER A 9 6.69 -23.02 -8.76
C SER A 9 7.86 -22.07 -8.51
N ALA A 10 8.16 -21.21 -9.49
CA ALA A 10 9.15 -20.15 -9.34
C ALA A 10 8.80 -19.30 -8.10
N ASN A 11 9.63 -19.38 -7.07
CA ASN A 11 9.49 -18.64 -5.84
C ASN A 11 9.90 -17.18 -6.16
N TYR A 12 8.94 -16.35 -6.55
CA TYR A 12 9.19 -14.92 -6.74
C TYR A 12 9.39 -14.28 -5.37
N ASP A 13 10.61 -13.82 -5.08
CA ASP A 13 10.88 -13.05 -3.86
C ASP A 13 10.02 -11.77 -3.87
N VAL A 14 9.09 -11.70 -2.92
CA VAL A 14 8.20 -10.55 -2.76
C VAL A 14 9.04 -9.33 -2.35
N PRO A 15 8.82 -8.15 -2.95
CA PRO A 15 9.55 -6.94 -2.60
C PRO A 15 9.43 -6.59 -1.11
N TRP A 16 10.50 -6.07 -0.50
CA TRP A 16 10.51 -5.67 0.92
C TRP A 16 9.41 -4.66 1.28
N VAL A 17 9.01 -3.81 0.35
CA VAL A 17 7.91 -2.84 0.55
C VAL A 17 6.61 -3.55 0.92
N GLU A 18 6.36 -4.73 0.34
CA GLU A 18 5.19 -5.55 0.65
C GLU A 18 5.42 -6.45 1.87
N ASN A 19 6.59 -7.09 1.98
CA ASN A 19 6.91 -7.96 3.13
C ASN A 19 6.87 -7.21 4.46
N TYR A 20 7.33 -5.95 4.47
CA TYR A 20 7.35 -5.10 5.65
C TYR A 20 6.20 -4.10 5.68
N ARG A 21 5.14 -4.30 4.88
CA ARG A 21 3.93 -3.49 4.97
C ARG A 21 3.27 -3.70 6.34
N PRO A 22 3.05 -2.64 7.13
CA PRO A 22 2.31 -2.73 8.39
C PRO A 22 0.95 -3.45 8.23
N SER A 23 0.70 -4.44 9.09
CA SER A 23 -0.57 -5.18 9.12
C SER A 23 -1.54 -4.66 10.18
N LYS A 24 -1.03 -3.93 11.18
CA LYS A 24 -1.79 -3.29 12.24
C LYS A 24 -1.63 -1.77 12.20
N VAL A 25 -2.63 -1.06 12.67
CA VAL A 25 -2.66 0.41 12.72
C VAL A 25 -1.57 0.93 13.65
N VAL A 26 -1.26 0.20 14.73
CA VAL A 26 -0.17 0.53 15.67
C VAL A 26 1.24 0.43 15.05
N ASP A 27 1.42 -0.36 14.00
CA ASP A 27 2.73 -0.56 13.36
C ASP A 27 3.05 0.53 12.31
N ILE A 28 2.11 1.46 12.09
CA ILE A 28 2.26 2.58 11.15
C ILE A 28 3.13 3.64 11.79
N VAL A 29 4.17 4.04 11.05
CA VAL A 29 5.13 5.04 11.54
C VAL A 29 4.70 6.44 11.10
N GLY A 30 4.76 7.37 12.06
CA GLY A 30 4.44 8.78 11.90
C GLY A 30 2.95 9.08 11.71
N ASN A 31 2.65 10.36 11.46
CA ASN A 31 1.28 10.87 11.41
C ASN A 31 0.46 10.48 12.66
N GLU A 32 1.02 10.73 13.85
CA GLU A 32 0.48 10.26 15.14
C GLU A 32 -1.01 10.62 15.34
N ASP A 33 -1.41 11.84 14.97
CA ASP A 33 -2.81 12.27 15.04
C ASP A 33 -3.74 11.43 14.16
N ALA A 34 -3.30 11.11 12.94
CA ALA A 34 -4.07 10.28 12.01
C ALA A 34 -4.16 8.85 12.54
N VAL A 35 -3.03 8.28 12.94
CA VAL A 35 -2.94 6.91 13.47
C VAL A 35 -3.78 6.76 14.73
N SER A 36 -3.72 7.72 15.65
CA SER A 36 -4.53 7.74 16.88
C SER A 36 -6.03 7.71 16.59
N ARG A 37 -6.49 8.53 15.63
CA ARG A 37 -7.91 8.51 15.19
C ARG A 37 -8.30 7.16 14.59
N LEU A 38 -7.45 6.56 13.77
CA LEU A 38 -7.71 5.24 13.20
C LEU A 38 -7.73 4.15 14.27
N GLN A 39 -6.89 4.23 15.30
CA GLN A 39 -6.90 3.29 16.42
C GLN A 39 -8.20 3.36 17.22
N VAL A 40 -8.74 4.56 17.47
CA VAL A 40 -10.05 4.71 18.13
C VAL A 40 -11.14 4.04 17.30
N ILE A 41 -11.14 4.26 15.98
CA ILE A 41 -12.07 3.62 15.05
C ILE A 41 -11.94 2.08 15.08
N ALA A 42 -10.72 1.56 15.10
CA ALA A 42 -10.47 0.11 15.15
C ALA A 42 -11.05 -0.53 16.42
N ARG A 43 -10.94 0.17 17.56
CA ARG A 43 -11.49 -0.26 18.85
C ARG A 43 -13.02 -0.20 18.88
N ASP A 44 -13.59 0.94 18.50
CA ASP A 44 -15.03 1.18 18.59
C ASP A 44 -15.83 0.40 17.54
N GLY A 45 -15.21 0.08 16.39
CA GLY A 45 -15.81 -0.69 15.31
C GLY A 45 -16.78 0.07 14.40
N ASN A 46 -17.35 1.19 14.86
CA ASN A 46 -18.26 2.02 14.07
C ASN A 46 -17.50 2.99 13.15
N MET A 47 -16.85 2.45 12.12
CA MET A 47 -16.04 3.24 11.19
C MET A 47 -16.89 4.13 10.26
N PRO A 48 -16.83 5.48 10.33
CA PRO A 48 -17.54 6.35 9.38
C PRO A 48 -16.97 6.20 7.96
N ASN A 49 -17.57 6.88 6.97
CA ASN A 49 -16.87 7.02 5.69
C ASN A 49 -15.62 7.89 5.91
N LEU A 50 -14.51 7.54 5.26
CA LEU A 50 -13.21 8.16 5.47
C LEU A 50 -12.64 8.72 4.17
N ILE A 51 -11.95 9.85 4.27
CA ILE A 51 -11.05 10.33 3.21
C ILE A 51 -9.66 10.47 3.83
N LEU A 52 -8.69 9.72 3.33
CA LEU A 52 -7.28 9.87 3.68
C LEU A 52 -6.62 10.72 2.60
N SER A 53 -6.20 11.93 2.97
CA SER A 53 -5.57 12.88 2.06
C SER A 53 -4.15 13.18 2.50
N GLY A 54 -3.20 13.14 1.57
CA GLY A 54 -1.82 13.52 1.84
C GLY A 54 -0.86 13.13 0.72
N PRO A 55 0.42 13.54 0.78
CA PRO A 55 1.43 13.22 -0.23
C PRO A 55 1.57 11.70 -0.49
N PRO A 56 2.08 11.29 -1.66
CA PRO A 56 2.39 9.88 -1.93
C PRO A 56 3.45 9.36 -0.95
N GLY A 57 3.42 8.05 -0.66
CA GLY A 57 4.40 7.41 0.24
C GLY A 57 4.24 7.71 1.73
N THR A 58 3.13 8.33 2.16
CA THR A 58 2.87 8.67 3.57
C THR A 58 2.11 7.59 4.35
N GLY A 59 1.83 6.44 3.72
CA GLY A 59 1.18 5.30 4.37
C GLY A 59 -0.35 5.29 4.32
N LYS A 60 -1.00 6.12 3.49
CA LYS A 60 -2.47 6.17 3.35
C LYS A 60 -3.10 4.79 3.08
N THR A 61 -2.73 4.15 1.97
CA THR A 61 -3.26 2.84 1.55
C THR A 61 -2.98 1.78 2.61
N THR A 62 -1.73 1.72 3.10
CA THR A 62 -1.33 0.84 4.20
C THR A 62 -2.20 1.03 5.44
N SER A 63 -2.51 2.28 5.81
CA SER A 63 -3.30 2.57 7.00
C SER A 63 -4.72 2.05 6.90
N ILE A 64 -5.33 2.16 5.71
CA ILE A 64 -6.70 1.69 5.47
C ILE A 64 -6.74 0.18 5.45
N LEU A 65 -5.77 -0.46 4.79
CA LEU A 65 -5.67 -1.91 4.74
C LEU A 65 -5.48 -2.50 6.14
N ALA A 66 -4.57 -1.92 6.93
CA ALA A 66 -4.36 -2.32 8.33
C ALA A 66 -5.62 -2.13 9.18
N LEU A 67 -6.30 -0.99 9.04
CA LEU A 67 -7.57 -0.73 9.73
C LEU A 67 -8.64 -1.75 9.34
N ALA A 68 -8.79 -2.03 8.05
CA ALA A 68 -9.78 -2.98 7.56
C ALA A 68 -9.49 -4.41 8.03
N HIS A 69 -8.20 -4.79 8.09
CA HIS A 69 -7.77 -6.06 8.67
C HIS A 69 -8.11 -6.17 10.15
N GLU A 70 -7.83 -5.15 10.95
CA GLU A 70 -8.22 -5.12 12.37
C GLU A 70 -9.74 -5.10 12.56
N LEU A 71 -10.47 -4.43 11.67
CA LEU A 71 -11.92 -4.30 11.78
C LEU A 71 -12.67 -5.59 11.40
N LEU A 72 -12.19 -6.33 10.41
CA LEU A 72 -12.95 -7.44 9.82
C LEU A 72 -12.32 -8.80 10.10
N GLY A 73 -11.04 -8.85 10.46
CA GLY A 73 -10.31 -10.06 10.80
C GLY A 73 -10.51 -11.16 9.77
N PRO A 74 -11.12 -12.31 10.14
CA PRO A 74 -11.33 -13.43 9.22
C PRO A 74 -12.27 -13.07 8.05
N ASN A 75 -13.18 -12.10 8.24
CA ASN A 75 -14.15 -11.69 7.21
C ASN A 75 -13.55 -10.72 6.18
N TYR A 76 -12.28 -10.34 6.32
CA TYR A 76 -11.61 -9.34 5.46
C TYR A 76 -11.81 -9.64 3.97
N ARG A 77 -11.57 -10.90 3.54
CA ARG A 77 -11.66 -11.30 2.13
C ARG A 77 -13.06 -11.16 1.54
N GLU A 78 -14.10 -11.27 2.35
CA GLU A 78 -15.48 -11.23 1.88
C GLU A 78 -16.13 -9.85 2.03
N ALA A 79 -15.63 -9.06 2.97
CA ALA A 79 -16.19 -7.79 3.42
C ALA A 79 -15.33 -6.57 3.07
N VAL A 80 -14.19 -6.75 2.39
CA VAL A 80 -13.39 -5.66 1.81
C VAL A 80 -13.40 -5.76 0.29
N LEU A 81 -13.66 -4.64 -0.38
CA LEU A 81 -13.43 -4.46 -1.80
C LEU A 81 -12.41 -3.35 -1.98
N GLU A 82 -11.22 -3.71 -2.47
CA GLU A 82 -10.19 -2.75 -2.87
C GLU A 82 -10.27 -2.52 -4.39
N LEU A 83 -10.27 -1.26 -4.79
CA LEU A 83 -10.21 -0.83 -6.19
C LEU A 83 -9.17 0.28 -6.30
N ASN A 84 -8.21 0.11 -7.20
CA ASN A 84 -7.36 1.20 -7.64
C ASN A 84 -8.09 1.99 -8.74
N ALA A 85 -8.42 3.25 -8.46
CA ALA A 85 -9.23 4.06 -9.36
C ALA A 85 -8.49 4.46 -10.65
N SER A 86 -7.17 4.40 -10.69
CA SER A 86 -6.38 4.69 -11.90
C SER A 86 -6.32 3.55 -12.90
N ASP A 87 -6.46 2.29 -12.44
CA ASP A 87 -6.38 1.11 -13.29
C ASP A 87 -7.75 0.73 -13.88
N ASP A 88 -8.80 0.76 -13.05
CA ASP A 88 -10.18 0.40 -13.41
C ASP A 88 -10.94 1.59 -14.05
N ARG A 89 -10.36 2.23 -15.07
CA ARG A 89 -10.80 3.55 -15.64
C ARG A 89 -12.22 3.63 -16.22
N GLY A 90 -12.96 2.53 -16.30
CA GLY A 90 -14.34 2.53 -16.75
C GLY A 90 -15.28 3.02 -15.65
N ILE A 91 -15.93 4.18 -15.84
CA ILE A 91 -17.00 4.68 -14.95
C ILE A 91 -18.02 3.58 -14.64
N ASP A 92 -18.41 2.82 -15.66
CA ASP A 92 -19.37 1.73 -15.55
C ASP A 92 -18.82 0.51 -14.80
N VAL A 93 -17.53 0.22 -14.94
CA VAL A 93 -16.89 -0.92 -14.25
C VAL A 93 -16.83 -0.64 -12.74
N VAL A 94 -16.35 0.54 -12.35
CA VAL A 94 -16.27 0.96 -10.95
C VAL A 94 -17.68 1.01 -10.34
N ARG A 95 -18.63 1.65 -11.03
CA ARG A 95 -20.01 1.76 -10.57
C ARG A 95 -20.65 0.39 -10.36
N ASN A 96 -20.51 -0.52 -11.31
CA ASN A 96 -21.15 -1.83 -11.24
C ASN A 96 -20.49 -2.73 -10.20
N LYS A 97 -19.15 -2.79 -10.13
CA LYS A 97 -18.42 -3.55 -9.10
C LYS A 97 -18.80 -3.10 -7.69
N ILE A 98 -18.75 -1.79 -7.43
CA ILE A 98 -19.10 -1.22 -6.12
C ILE A 98 -20.56 -1.51 -5.80
N LYS A 99 -21.48 -1.30 -6.75
CA LYS A 99 -22.92 -1.55 -6.54
C LYS A 99 -23.18 -3.02 -6.20
N MET A 100 -22.61 -3.96 -6.94
CA MET A 100 -22.77 -5.40 -6.69
C MET A 100 -22.22 -5.78 -5.32
N PHE A 101 -21.05 -5.28 -4.95
CA PHE A 101 -20.47 -5.53 -3.64
C PHE A 101 -21.29 -4.91 -2.50
N ALA A 102 -21.80 -3.69 -2.69
CA ALA A 102 -22.67 -3.03 -1.72
C ALA A 102 -24.00 -3.79 -1.53
N GLN A 103 -24.50 -4.46 -2.56
CA GLN A 103 -25.70 -5.32 -2.50
C GLN A 103 -25.45 -6.71 -1.90
N LYS A 104 -24.23 -7.25 -2.00
CA LYS A 104 -23.86 -8.56 -1.45
C LYS A 104 -24.17 -8.60 0.05
N LYS A 105 -24.97 -9.57 0.51
CA LYS A 105 -25.17 -9.79 1.95
C LYS A 105 -23.96 -10.52 2.52
N VAL A 106 -23.36 -9.96 3.57
CA VAL A 106 -22.26 -10.56 4.33
C VAL A 106 -22.62 -10.47 5.79
N THR A 107 -22.53 -11.58 6.52
CA THR A 107 -22.82 -11.61 7.96
C THR A 107 -21.59 -11.13 8.71
N LEU A 108 -21.69 -9.95 9.33
CA LEU A 108 -20.62 -9.35 10.11
C LEU A 108 -21.02 -9.24 11.59
N PRO A 109 -20.06 -9.19 12.52
CA PRO A 109 -20.33 -8.90 13.92
C PRO A 109 -21.07 -7.55 14.10
N PRO A 110 -21.85 -7.38 15.17
CA PRO A 110 -22.53 -6.12 15.46
C PRO A 110 -21.58 -4.92 15.41
N GLY A 111 -22.03 -3.84 14.77
CA GLY A 111 -21.25 -2.61 14.59
C GLY A 111 -20.22 -2.64 13.45
N ARG A 112 -19.94 -3.79 12.85
CA ARG A 112 -19.01 -3.91 11.71
C ARG A 112 -19.77 -3.85 10.38
N HIS A 113 -19.14 -3.21 9.40
CA HIS A 113 -19.73 -2.95 8.09
C HIS A 113 -18.74 -3.40 7.01
N LYS A 114 -19.25 -3.71 5.81
CA LYS A 114 -18.37 -3.93 4.65
C LYS A 114 -17.61 -2.65 4.35
N VAL A 115 -16.40 -2.78 3.81
CA VAL A 115 -15.53 -1.64 3.49
C VAL A 115 -15.21 -1.65 2.00
N VAL A 116 -15.45 -0.52 1.34
CA VAL A 116 -14.96 -0.27 -0.01
C VAL A 116 -13.79 0.70 0.09
N ILE A 117 -12.63 0.27 -0.38
CA ILE A 117 -11.40 1.06 -0.44
C ILE A 117 -11.19 1.50 -1.88
N LEU A 118 -11.15 2.81 -2.07
CA LEU A 118 -10.87 3.44 -3.37
C LEU A 118 -9.51 4.14 -3.26
N ASP A 119 -8.48 3.54 -3.82
CA ASP A 119 -7.18 4.19 -3.93
C ASP A 119 -7.13 5.12 -5.13
N GLU A 120 -6.34 6.18 -5.02
CA GLU A 120 -6.21 7.24 -6.03
C GLU A 120 -7.55 7.85 -6.46
N ALA A 121 -8.46 8.06 -5.50
CA ALA A 121 -9.82 8.54 -5.77
C ALA A 121 -9.88 9.94 -6.40
N ASP A 122 -8.77 10.69 -6.37
CA ASP A 122 -8.61 11.97 -7.06
C ASP A 122 -8.33 11.85 -8.57
N SER A 123 -8.11 10.64 -9.07
CA SER A 123 -7.99 10.31 -10.49
C SER A 123 -9.33 9.93 -11.13
N MET A 124 -10.41 9.80 -10.35
CA MET A 124 -11.74 9.47 -10.84
C MET A 124 -12.38 10.63 -11.63
N THR A 125 -13.20 10.30 -12.62
CA THR A 125 -14.00 11.31 -13.33
C THR A 125 -15.15 11.83 -12.45
N SER A 126 -15.62 13.05 -12.72
CA SER A 126 -16.76 13.64 -12.00
C SER A 126 -18.02 12.78 -12.06
N GLY A 127 -18.26 12.10 -13.19
CA GLY A 127 -19.39 11.17 -13.34
C GLY A 127 -19.31 9.98 -12.39
N ALA A 128 -18.10 9.43 -12.17
CA ALA A 128 -17.87 8.35 -11.23
C ALA A 128 -18.09 8.80 -9.77
N HIS A 129 -17.65 10.01 -9.40
CA HIS A 129 -17.95 10.57 -8.08
C HIS A 129 -19.46 10.72 -7.84
N GLN A 130 -20.23 11.19 -8.82
CA GLN A 130 -21.69 11.31 -8.67
C GLN A 130 -22.38 9.96 -8.48
N ALA A 131 -21.94 8.93 -9.23
CA ALA A 131 -22.45 7.57 -9.07
C ALA A 131 -22.08 6.98 -7.69
N LEU A 132 -20.85 7.23 -7.24
CA LEU A 132 -20.36 6.80 -5.93
C LEU A 132 -21.17 7.44 -4.80
N ARG A 133 -21.38 8.76 -4.85
CA ARG A 133 -22.19 9.50 -3.86
C ARG A 133 -23.55 8.84 -3.61
N ARG A 134 -24.29 8.53 -4.69
CA ARG A 134 -25.60 7.87 -4.56
C ARG A 134 -25.50 6.49 -3.92
N THR A 135 -24.45 5.75 -4.24
CA THR A 135 -24.19 4.42 -3.68
C THR A 135 -23.85 4.50 -2.18
N MET A 136 -23.04 5.49 -1.78
CA MET A 136 -22.73 5.76 -0.38
C MET A 136 -23.97 6.07 0.45
N GLU A 137 -24.90 6.86 -0.10
CA GLU A 137 -26.17 7.20 0.59
C GLU A 137 -27.06 5.96 0.77
N ILE A 138 -27.32 5.22 -0.31
CA ILE A 138 -28.24 4.07 -0.30
C ILE A 138 -27.75 2.94 0.63
N TYR A 139 -26.45 2.67 0.65
CA TYR A 139 -25.89 1.51 1.38
C TYR A 139 -25.15 1.86 2.66
N SER A 140 -25.29 3.10 3.17
CA SER A 140 -24.64 3.61 4.39
C SER A 140 -24.78 2.72 5.63
N ASN A 141 -25.93 2.03 5.76
CA ASN A 141 -26.21 1.11 6.88
C ASN A 141 -25.44 -0.22 6.82
N SER A 142 -24.85 -0.57 5.67
CA SER A 142 -24.21 -1.89 5.45
C SER A 142 -22.77 -1.80 4.95
N THR A 143 -22.42 -0.69 4.32
CA THR A 143 -21.16 -0.50 3.61
C THR A 143 -20.61 0.88 3.93
N ARG A 144 -19.35 0.93 4.33
CA ARG A 144 -18.58 2.14 4.61
C ARG A 144 -17.52 2.30 3.52
N PHE A 145 -17.25 3.55 3.17
CA PHE A 145 -16.37 3.90 2.06
C PHE A 145 -15.14 4.61 2.59
N THR A 146 -13.98 4.20 2.09
CA THR A 146 -12.71 4.86 2.40
C THR A 146 -12.02 5.25 1.09
N LEU A 147 -11.73 6.54 0.94
CA LEU A 147 -11.10 7.10 -0.25
C LEU A 147 -9.69 7.54 0.12
N ALA A 148 -8.68 6.99 -0.53
CA ALA A 148 -7.32 7.52 -0.47
C ALA A 148 -7.08 8.45 -1.65
N CYS A 149 -6.54 9.63 -1.39
CA CYS A 149 -6.21 10.60 -2.42
C CYS A 149 -4.99 11.43 -2.04
N ASN A 150 -4.38 12.06 -3.05
CA ASN A 150 -3.30 13.00 -2.76
C ASN A 150 -3.85 14.32 -2.22
N THR A 151 -4.89 14.85 -2.87
CA THR A 151 -5.51 16.12 -2.50
C THR A 151 -7.01 15.98 -2.31
N SER A 152 -7.52 16.25 -1.11
CA SER A 152 -8.96 16.17 -0.81
C SER A 152 -9.83 17.11 -1.65
N SER A 153 -9.28 18.24 -2.12
CA SER A 153 -10.02 19.22 -2.93
C SER A 153 -10.45 18.70 -4.31
N LYS A 154 -9.82 17.63 -4.81
CA LYS A 154 -10.23 16.98 -6.06
C LYS A 154 -11.44 16.06 -5.90
N ILE A 155 -11.83 15.76 -4.66
CA ILE A 155 -13.05 15.02 -4.37
C ILE A 155 -14.22 16.00 -4.31
N ILE A 156 -15.37 15.66 -4.90
CA ILE A 156 -16.54 16.55 -4.88
C ILE A 156 -17.02 16.82 -3.43
N GLU A 157 -17.46 18.05 -3.15
CA GLU A 157 -17.97 18.47 -1.84
C GLU A 157 -19.09 17.57 -1.28
N PRO A 158 -20.04 17.05 -2.09
CA PRO A 158 -21.06 16.14 -1.58
C PRO A 158 -20.51 14.85 -0.97
N ILE A 159 -19.36 14.35 -1.43
CA ILE A 159 -18.68 13.21 -0.82
C ILE A 159 -17.91 13.66 0.42
N GLN A 160 -17.16 14.76 0.33
CA GLN A 160 -16.38 15.28 1.46
C GLN A 160 -17.25 15.55 2.70
N SER A 161 -18.43 16.14 2.52
CA SER A 161 -19.39 16.41 3.61
C SER A 161 -19.93 15.17 4.33
N ARG A 162 -19.76 13.97 3.74
CA ARG A 162 -20.22 12.68 4.31
C ARG A 162 -19.08 11.83 4.84
N CYS A 163 -17.85 12.32 4.78
CA CYS A 163 -16.65 11.60 5.17
C CYS A 163 -15.87 12.35 6.26
N ALA A 164 -15.35 11.62 7.23
CA ALA A 164 -14.32 12.16 8.12
C ALA A 164 -12.99 12.23 7.35
N ILE A 165 -12.40 13.42 7.29
CA ILE A 165 -11.14 13.65 6.60
C ILE A 165 -9.98 13.44 7.57
N VAL A 166 -9.11 12.49 7.24
CA VAL A 166 -7.86 12.20 7.94
C VAL A 166 -6.71 12.69 7.07
N ARG A 167 -5.93 13.63 7.57
CA ARG A 167 -4.83 14.25 6.82
C ARG A 167 -3.51 13.59 7.18
N PHE A 168 -2.75 13.23 6.16
CA PHE A 168 -1.41 12.68 6.24
C PHE A 168 -0.41 13.72 5.74
N SER A 169 0.65 13.93 6.51
CA SER A 169 1.83 14.71 6.18
C SER A 169 3.00 13.80 5.80
N ARG A 170 4.04 14.42 5.23
CA ARG A 170 5.32 13.74 5.00
C ARG A 170 5.90 13.26 6.32
N LEU A 171 6.53 12.10 6.28
CA LEU A 171 7.30 11.57 7.40
C LEU A 171 8.60 12.35 7.56
N SER A 172 9.03 12.53 8.80
CA SER A 172 10.33 13.05 9.17
C SER A 172 11.44 12.03 8.90
N ASP A 173 12.67 12.51 8.71
CA ASP A 173 13.82 11.64 8.49
C ASP A 173 14.05 10.67 9.67
N GLN A 174 13.72 11.11 10.90
CA GLN A 174 13.83 10.28 12.11
C GLN A 174 12.84 9.10 12.08
N GLU A 175 11.59 9.36 11.69
CA GLU A 175 10.55 8.34 11.54
C GLU A 175 10.92 7.32 10.44
N ILE A 176 11.40 7.82 9.30
CA ILE A 176 11.85 6.97 8.18
C ILE A 176 13.04 6.11 8.62
N LEU A 177 14.03 6.71 9.28
CA LEU A 177 15.20 6.00 9.78
C LEU A 177 14.79 4.93 10.79
N GLY A 178 13.88 5.23 11.71
CA GLY A 178 13.34 4.28 12.67
C GLY A 178 12.76 3.04 11.99
N ARG A 179 11.94 3.22 10.95
CA ARG A 179 11.38 2.08 10.18
C ARG A 179 12.45 1.33 9.39
N LEU A 180 13.41 2.04 8.81
CA LEU A 180 14.50 1.43 8.04
C LEU A 180 15.37 0.53 8.92
N MET A 181 15.67 0.96 10.15
CA MET A 181 16.45 0.17 11.12
C MET A 181 15.78 -1.17 11.45
N VAL A 182 14.44 -1.20 11.56
CA VAL A 182 13.69 -2.45 11.79
C VAL A 182 13.90 -3.44 10.64
N VAL A 183 13.78 -2.97 9.39
CA VAL A 183 13.98 -3.81 8.19
C VAL A 183 15.42 -4.33 8.12
N VAL A 184 16.39 -3.46 8.40
CA VAL A 184 17.82 -3.81 8.37
C VAL A 184 18.14 -4.88 9.41
N GLN A 185 17.60 -4.76 10.62
CA GLN A 185 17.80 -5.74 11.69
C GLN A 185 17.18 -7.09 11.32
N ALA A 186 15.99 -7.08 10.71
CA ALA A 186 15.31 -8.29 10.26
C ALA A 186 16.05 -9.01 9.13
N GLU A 187 16.52 -8.25 8.12
CA GLU A 187 17.28 -8.77 6.97
C GLU A 187 18.76 -9.00 7.27
N LYS A 188 19.23 -8.66 8.49
CA LYS A 188 20.64 -8.71 8.92
C LYS A 188 21.59 -8.02 7.95
N VAL A 189 21.16 -6.90 7.38
CA VAL A 189 21.98 -6.13 6.42
C VAL A 189 22.99 -5.30 7.18
N CYS A 190 24.27 -5.40 6.82
CA CYS A 190 25.29 -4.50 7.37
C CYS A 190 25.16 -3.10 6.75
N LEU A 191 24.47 -2.18 7.45
CA LEU A 191 24.24 -0.79 6.99
C LEU A 191 25.54 0.02 6.82
N LEU A 192 26.54 -0.26 7.64
CA LEU A 192 27.77 0.52 7.73
C LEU A 192 28.55 0.56 6.40
N ALA A 193 28.57 -0.53 5.63
CA ALA A 193 29.29 -0.56 4.35
C ALA A 193 28.57 0.21 3.23
N LYS A 194 27.23 0.30 3.27
CA LYS A 194 26.42 0.84 2.15
C LYS A 194 26.14 2.34 2.27
N ILE A 195 25.95 2.86 3.49
CA ILE A 195 25.81 4.32 3.71
C ILE A 195 27.15 5.03 3.45
N TYR A 196 28.28 4.41 3.86
CA TYR A 196 29.61 4.98 3.62
C TYR A 196 29.92 5.11 2.13
N LEU A 197 29.56 4.10 1.31
CA LEU A 197 29.69 4.16 -0.16
C LEU A 197 28.72 5.17 -0.81
N ALA A 198 27.51 5.36 -0.26
CA ALA A 198 26.57 6.35 -0.75
C ALA A 198 27.01 7.79 -0.43
N SER A 199 27.61 8.02 0.75
CA SER A 199 28.13 9.32 1.17
C SER A 199 29.43 9.70 0.45
N TYR A 200 30.26 8.72 0.03
CA TYR A 200 31.47 8.97 -0.74
C TYR A 200 31.19 9.36 -2.20
N ASN A 201 30.01 9.02 -2.73
CA ASN A 201 29.60 9.28 -4.11
C ASN A 201 28.62 10.47 -4.27
N SER A 202 28.25 11.17 -3.19
CA SER A 202 27.30 12.30 -3.26
C SER A 202 27.99 13.66 -3.41
N LEU A 203 28.54 13.92 -4.61
CA LEU A 203 28.41 15.23 -5.26
C LEU A 203 26.96 15.36 -5.81
N PRO A 204 26.46 16.57 -6.10
CA PRO A 204 25.05 16.97 -5.92
C PRO A 204 24.09 16.47 -7.02
N THR A 205 23.77 15.17 -7.03
CA THR A 205 22.73 14.61 -7.94
C THR A 205 21.91 13.47 -7.31
N VAL A 206 21.97 13.27 -6.00
CA VAL A 206 21.19 12.22 -5.29
C VAL A 206 19.80 12.74 -4.89
N LYS A 207 19.07 13.34 -5.82
CA LYS A 207 17.64 13.68 -5.66
C LYS A 207 16.72 13.01 -6.68
N ARG A 208 17.21 12.12 -7.54
CA ARG A 208 16.38 11.53 -8.62
C ARG A 208 16.36 10.03 -8.75
N HIS A 209 17.15 9.27 -8.01
CA HIS A 209 17.19 7.81 -8.16
C HIS A 209 17.24 7.10 -6.81
N PHE A 210 16.11 7.03 -6.11
CA PHE A 210 15.82 5.87 -5.26
C PHE A 210 15.45 4.68 -6.16
N ARG A 211 16.37 4.31 -7.06
CA ARG A 211 16.34 3.10 -7.88
C ARG A 211 17.71 2.46 -7.72
N ILE A 212 18.02 2.04 -6.50
CA ILE A 212 19.22 1.27 -6.23
C ILE A 212 18.92 -0.17 -6.60
N ALA A 213 19.43 -0.53 -7.77
CA ALA A 213 19.61 -1.89 -8.21
C ALA A 213 20.31 -2.71 -7.11
N PHE A 214 19.71 -3.85 -6.78
CA PHE A 214 20.33 -4.91 -6.00
C PHE A 214 21.60 -5.37 -6.72
N LEU A 215 22.77 -4.93 -6.24
CA LEU A 215 24.00 -5.67 -6.47
C LEU A 215 23.97 -6.90 -5.57
N LYS A 216 23.63 -8.03 -6.18
CA LYS A 216 23.84 -9.38 -5.67
C LYS A 216 25.34 -9.53 -5.36
N THR A 217 25.73 -9.51 -4.09
CA THR A 217 27.07 -9.99 -3.71
C THR A 217 27.08 -11.50 -3.94
N PRO A 218 28.04 -12.06 -4.69
CA PRO A 218 28.19 -13.51 -4.76
C PRO A 218 28.61 -14.02 -3.38
N ASN A 219 28.01 -15.14 -2.97
CA ASN A 219 28.40 -15.92 -1.79
C ASN A 219 29.92 -16.06 -1.70
N GLU A 220 30.51 -15.62 -0.59
CA GLU A 220 31.75 -16.20 -0.07
C GLU A 220 31.40 -17.60 0.46
N ASN A 221 31.68 -18.64 -0.32
CA ASN A 221 32.11 -19.96 0.15
C ASN A 221 32.30 -20.94 -1.02
N SER A 222 33.51 -21.00 -1.57
CA SER A 222 34.10 -22.24 -2.12
C SER A 222 35.57 -22.05 -2.53
N GLY A 223 36.49 -22.51 -1.67
CA GLY A 223 37.75 -23.21 -1.98
C GLY A 223 38.84 -22.58 -2.89
N PRO A 224 40.14 -22.80 -2.60
CA PRO A 224 41.23 -22.35 -3.46
C PRO A 224 41.38 -23.35 -4.63
N ASN A 225 41.10 -22.93 -5.87
CA ASN A 225 41.72 -23.38 -7.14
C ASN A 225 40.83 -23.04 -8.36
N GLY A 226 41.26 -22.10 -9.21
CA GLY A 226 40.70 -21.89 -10.56
C GLY A 226 41.02 -20.50 -11.16
N PRO A 227 41.45 -20.38 -12.43
CA PRO A 227 42.19 -19.21 -12.92
C PRO A 227 41.33 -18.08 -13.51
N LEU A 228 41.92 -16.88 -13.52
CA LEU A 228 41.43 -15.62 -14.08
C LEU A 228 41.23 -15.67 -15.60
N HIS A 229 40.05 -15.26 -16.12
CA HIS A 229 39.97 -14.41 -17.33
C HIS A 229 38.56 -13.82 -17.64
N ASN A 230 38.55 -12.48 -17.81
CA ASN A 230 37.76 -11.62 -18.73
C ASN A 230 36.21 -11.67 -18.84
N ASN A 231 35.58 -10.61 -18.33
CA ASN A 231 34.34 -9.95 -18.82
C ASN A 231 34.69 -9.11 -20.10
N PRO A 232 33.80 -8.68 -21.04
CA PRO A 232 32.50 -8.01 -20.79
C PRO A 232 31.34 -8.26 -21.81
N LYS A 233 30.08 -8.10 -21.36
CA LYS A 233 28.94 -7.40 -22.04
C LYS A 233 27.59 -7.86 -21.47
N ALA A 234 27.07 -7.16 -20.48
CA ALA A 234 25.65 -7.20 -20.13
C ALA A 234 24.95 -6.00 -20.79
N ASN A 235 24.13 -6.26 -21.80
CA ASN A 235 23.25 -5.27 -22.44
C ASN A 235 22.12 -4.91 -21.47
N MET A 236 21.90 -3.61 -21.29
CA MET A 236 20.88 -3.02 -20.43
C MET A 236 19.81 -2.42 -21.35
N GLN A 237 18.59 -2.96 -21.33
CA GLN A 237 17.41 -2.33 -21.95
C GLN A 237 16.45 -1.89 -20.86
N TRP A 238 16.11 -0.60 -20.88
CA TRP A 238 15.18 0.06 -19.98
C TRP A 238 13.75 -0.08 -20.52
N VAL A 239 12.80 -0.46 -19.67
CA VAL A 239 11.37 -0.21 -19.91
C VAL A 239 10.85 0.54 -18.69
N GLU A 240 10.41 1.78 -18.93
CA GLU A 240 9.70 2.62 -17.96
C GLU A 240 8.21 2.26 -17.96
N ALA A 241 7.65 2.13 -16.76
CA ALA A 241 6.25 2.38 -16.44
C ALA A 241 6.23 3.00 -15.04
#